data_AF-A0A7J2YVD8-F1
#
_entry.id   AF-A0A7J2YVD8-F1
#
_cell.length_a   1.000
_cell.length_b   1.000
_cell.length_c   1.000
_cell.angle_alpha   90.00
_cell.angle_beta   90.00
_cell.angle_gamma   90.00
#
_symmetry.space_group_name_H-M   'P 1'
#
loop_
_entity.id
_entity.type
_entity.pdbx_description
1 polymer ?
#
loop_
_entity_poly.entity_id
_entity_poly.type
_entity_poly.pdbx_seq_one_letter_code
_entity_poly.pdbx_strand_id
1 'polypeptide(L)'
;MTQNILITGINVQIQYTASDQGYFGASSQTVSLSNQPNGILTIQTGQQFILYFTLNAPSSGTHTDSITQVQVGTPGFQLVSVQPQCPIDFTTGASTQITVTLTAPQTVYNGPVELVLTTSGYTS
;
A
#
# COMPACT_ATOMS: atom_id res chain seq x y z
N MET A 1 -4.65 16.00 -23.98
CA MET A 1 -4.99 17.02 -22.96
C MET A 1 -4.77 16.38 -21.60
N THR A 2 -3.99 17.00 -20.72
CA THR A 2 -3.85 16.54 -19.33
C THR A 2 -5.07 16.96 -18.53
N GLN A 3 -5.57 16.06 -17.68
CA GLN A 3 -6.72 16.33 -16.81
C GLN A 3 -6.35 16.08 -15.35
N ASN A 4 -7.05 16.75 -14.44
CA ASN A 4 -6.87 16.53 -13.01
C ASN A 4 -7.41 15.17 -12.58
N ILE A 5 -6.65 14.49 -11.74
CA ILE A 5 -7.01 13.29 -10.98
C ILE A 5 -6.97 13.65 -9.50
N LEU A 6 -7.98 13.20 -8.75
CA LEU A 6 -8.11 13.42 -7.32
C LEU A 6 -7.98 12.08 -6.59
N ILE A 7 -6.92 11.94 -5.79
CA ILE A 7 -6.74 10.78 -4.92
C ILE A 7 -7.14 11.18 -3.51
N THR A 8 -8.11 10.49 -2.94
CA THR A 8 -8.73 10.83 -1.64
C THR A 8 -8.22 9.98 -0.48
N GLY A 9 -7.39 8.96 -0.76
CA GLY A 9 -6.93 8.01 0.23
C GLY A 9 -6.17 6.85 -0.39
N ILE A 10 -5.72 5.94 0.47
CA ILE A 10 -5.15 4.66 0.09
C ILE A 10 -5.95 3.57 0.79
N ASN A 11 -6.44 2.59 0.05
CA ASN A 11 -7.00 1.36 0.61
C ASN A 11 -5.96 0.26 0.44
N VAL A 12 -5.59 -0.38 1.55
CA VAL A 12 -4.64 -1.49 1.57
C VAL A 12 -5.42 -2.77 1.82
N GLN A 13 -5.39 -3.69 0.85
CA GLN A 13 -5.93 -5.03 0.96
C GLN A 13 -4.79 -6.02 1.17
N ILE A 14 -4.73 -6.64 2.33
CA ILE A 14 -3.73 -7.63 2.70
C ILE A 14 -4.31 -9.03 2.48
N GLN A 15 -3.69 -9.75 1.55
CA GLN A 15 -3.94 -11.15 1.26
C GLN A 15 -3.02 -12.01 2.12
N TYR A 16 -3.54 -12.45 3.26
CA TYR A 16 -2.87 -13.42 4.11
C TYR A 16 -2.94 -14.80 3.44
N THR A 17 -1.81 -15.27 2.93
CA THR A 17 -1.72 -16.59 2.26
C THR A 17 -1.38 -17.73 3.22
N ALA A 18 -0.89 -17.40 4.41
CA ALA A 18 -0.53 -18.35 5.46
C ALA A 18 -1.62 -18.46 6.55
N SER A 19 -1.35 -19.31 7.56
CA SER A 19 -2.22 -19.49 8.73
C SER A 19 -2.29 -18.27 9.65
N ASP A 20 -1.30 -17.38 9.61
CA ASP A 20 -1.25 -16.15 10.41
C ASP A 20 -2.12 -15.04 9.81
N GLN A 21 -3.43 -15.31 9.81
CA GLN A 21 -4.46 -14.34 9.47
C GLN A 21 -4.39 -13.17 10.45
N GLY A 22 -4.01 -12.00 9.95
CA GLY A 22 -4.06 -10.77 10.75
C GLY A 22 -2.75 -10.34 11.41
N TYR A 23 -1.58 -10.85 10.98
CA TYR A 23 -0.28 -10.40 11.49
C TYR A 23 -0.14 -8.86 11.46
N PHE A 24 -0.59 -8.23 10.38
CA PHE A 24 -0.59 -6.77 10.21
C PHE A 24 -1.92 -6.11 10.64
N GLY A 25 -2.79 -6.83 11.35
CA GLY A 25 -4.15 -6.40 11.70
C GLY A 25 -5.19 -6.76 10.64
N ALA A 26 -6.25 -5.95 10.53
CA ALA A 26 -7.34 -6.21 9.58
C ALA A 26 -6.80 -6.32 8.14
N SER A 27 -7.38 -7.23 7.35
CA SER A 27 -7.01 -7.41 5.94
C SER A 27 -7.38 -6.21 5.07
N SER A 28 -8.33 -5.38 5.49
CA SER A 28 -8.67 -4.12 4.82
C SER A 28 -8.31 -2.96 5.74
N GLN A 29 -7.45 -2.07 5.26
CA GLN A 29 -7.02 -0.88 6.00
C GLN A 29 -7.14 0.35 5.10
N THR A 30 -7.63 1.45 5.65
CA THR A 30 -7.67 2.74 4.94
C THR A 30 -6.65 3.68 5.56
N VAL A 31 -5.79 4.25 4.71
CA VAL A 31 -4.75 5.20 5.07
C VAL A 31 -5.15 6.56 4.51
N SER A 32 -5.33 7.52 5.40
CA SER A 32 -5.62 8.92 5.01
C SER A 32 -4.35 9.60 4.50
N LEU A 33 -4.50 10.48 3.51
CA LEU A 33 -3.42 11.34 3.02
C LEU A 33 -3.23 12.55 3.94
N SER A 34 -2.92 12.33 5.22
CA SER A 34 -2.88 13.36 6.26
C SER A 34 -1.91 14.51 5.97
N ASN A 35 -0.89 14.28 5.14
CA ASN A 35 0.08 15.28 4.72
C ASN A 35 -0.35 16.09 3.49
N GLN A 36 -1.58 15.90 2.99
CA GLN A 36 -2.16 16.66 1.89
C GLN A 36 -3.25 17.62 2.39
N PRO A 37 -3.38 18.82 1.80
CA PRO A 37 -4.50 19.72 2.09
C PRO A 37 -5.83 19.01 1.86
N ASN A 38 -6.71 19.04 2.87
CA ASN A 38 -8.03 18.38 2.87
C ASN A 38 -7.99 16.86 2.66
N GLY A 39 -6.83 16.21 2.79
CA GLY A 39 -6.68 14.77 2.55
C GLY A 39 -6.79 14.37 1.08
N ILE A 40 -6.62 15.32 0.14
CA ILE A 40 -6.74 15.07 -1.30
C ILE A 40 -5.41 15.38 -1.99
N LEU A 41 -4.86 14.40 -2.70
CA LEU A 41 -3.75 14.60 -3.62
C LEU A 41 -4.30 14.88 -5.02
N THR A 42 -3.97 16.05 -5.58
CA THR A 42 -4.34 16.42 -6.95
C THR A 42 -3.13 16.27 -7.88
N ILE A 43 -3.25 15.44 -8.91
CA ILE A 43 -2.22 15.16 -9.91
C ILE A 43 -2.78 15.24 -11.32
N GLN A 44 -1.91 15.22 -12.33
CA GLN A 44 -2.33 15.14 -13.74
C GLN A 44 -2.41 13.68 -14.21
N THR A 45 -3.27 13.41 -15.20
CA THR A 45 -3.28 12.15 -15.97
C THR A 45 -1.89 11.79 -16.48
N GLY A 46 -1.48 10.53 -16.32
CA GLY A 46 -0.17 10.03 -16.74
C GLY A 46 1.02 10.47 -15.86
N GLN A 47 0.80 11.30 -14.83
CA GLN A 47 1.87 11.76 -13.95
C GLN A 47 2.31 10.65 -12.99
N GLN A 48 3.62 10.58 -12.71
CA GLN A 48 4.13 9.77 -11.60
C GLN A 48 3.98 10.50 -10.26
N PHE A 49 3.63 9.76 -9.22
CA PHE A 49 3.48 10.28 -7.87
C PHE A 49 3.86 9.21 -6.84
N ILE A 50 4.10 9.66 -5.61
CA ILE A 50 4.53 8.82 -4.50
C ILE A 50 3.42 8.76 -3.46
N LEU A 51 3.16 7.57 -2.96
CA LEU A 51 2.35 7.32 -1.77
C LEU A 51 3.20 6.58 -0.74
N TYR A 52 2.90 6.78 0.54
CA TYR A 52 3.49 6.01 1.62
C TYR A 52 2.43 5.64 2.66
N PHE A 53 2.63 4.49 3.29
CA PHE A 53 1.83 4.02 4.40
C PHE A 53 2.70 3.19 5.34
N THR A 54 2.27 3.03 6.58
CA THR A 54 3.01 2.28 7.59
C THR A 54 2.26 1.00 7.92
N LEU A 55 2.94 -0.14 7.87
CA LEU A 55 2.47 -1.39 8.43
C LEU A 55 3.15 -1.63 9.78
N ASN A 56 2.38 -2.15 10.73
CA ASN A 56 2.85 -2.48 12.06
C ASN A 56 2.74 -3.98 12.27
N ALA A 57 3.86 -4.62 12.60
CA ALA A 57 3.89 -5.97 13.10
C ALA A 57 3.30 -6.01 14.53
N PRO A 58 2.81 -7.15 15.01
CA PRO A 58 2.29 -7.26 16.36
C PRO A 58 3.41 -7.01 17.37
N SER A 59 3.09 -6.43 18.53
CA SER A 59 4.07 -6.08 19.56
C SER A 59 4.60 -7.29 20.36
N SER A 60 4.02 -8.47 20.17
CA SER A 60 4.38 -9.70 20.87
C SER A 60 4.25 -10.91 19.94
N GLY A 61 4.96 -12.00 20.26
CA GLY A 61 5.09 -13.18 19.42
C GLY A 61 6.55 -13.44 19.04
N THR A 62 6.81 -14.57 18.41
CA THR A 62 8.14 -14.97 17.89
C THR A 62 8.13 -15.12 16.37
N HIS A 63 7.04 -14.74 15.72
CA HIS A 63 6.82 -14.97 14.29
C HIS A 63 7.28 -13.77 13.47
N THR A 64 7.87 -14.07 12.32
CA THR A 64 8.18 -13.11 11.25
C THR A 64 7.25 -13.36 10.08
N ASP A 65 6.74 -12.29 9.49
CA ASP A 65 5.96 -12.34 8.24
C ASP A 65 6.62 -11.42 7.22
N SER A 66 6.36 -11.69 5.95
CA SER A 66 6.95 -10.94 4.84
C SER A 66 5.87 -10.50 3.87
N ILE A 67 5.96 -9.25 3.40
CA ILE A 67 5.21 -8.81 2.22
C ILE A 67 6.01 -9.22 1.00
N THR A 68 5.53 -10.24 0.29
CA THR A 68 6.21 -10.80 -0.90
C THR A 68 5.84 -10.08 -2.17
N GLN A 69 4.68 -9.43 -2.19
CA GLN A 69 4.21 -8.71 -3.36
C GLN A 69 3.37 -7.49 -2.96
N VAL A 70 3.56 -6.42 -3.74
CA VAL A 70 2.67 -5.25 -3.74
C VAL A 70 2.17 -5.09 -5.16
N GLN A 71 0.86 -4.93 -5.32
CA GLN A 71 0.20 -4.66 -6.59
C GLN A 71 -0.76 -3.48 -6.43
N VAL A 72 -1.14 -2.88 -7.54
CA VAL A 72 -2.19 -1.85 -7.56
C VAL A 72 -3.48 -2.51 -8.00
N GLY A 73 -4.51 -2.43 -7.16
CA GLY A 73 -5.84 -2.97 -7.43
C GLY A 73 -6.72 -2.01 -8.24
N THR A 74 -6.44 -0.71 -8.20
CA THR A 74 -7.22 0.29 -8.95
C THR A 74 -6.87 0.29 -10.44
N PRO A 75 -7.84 0.07 -11.35
CA PRO A 75 -7.58 0.02 -12.78
C PRO A 75 -6.95 1.31 -13.33
N GLY A 76 -6.03 1.14 -14.27
CA GLY A 76 -5.38 2.23 -15.00
C GLY A 76 -4.20 2.89 -14.27
N PHE A 77 -4.05 2.67 -12.95
CA PHE A 77 -2.83 3.01 -12.24
C PHE A 77 -1.78 1.92 -12.47
N GLN A 78 -0.51 2.30 -12.50
CA GLN A 78 0.60 1.37 -12.69
C GLN A 78 1.61 1.51 -11.56
N LEU A 79 1.99 0.39 -10.96
CA LEU A 79 3.08 0.35 -9.98
C LEU A 79 4.42 0.49 -10.70
N VAL A 80 5.20 1.49 -10.31
CA VAL A 80 6.55 1.74 -10.85
C VAL A 80 7.60 1.14 -9.93
N SER A 81 7.49 1.37 -8.62
CA SER A 81 8.43 0.84 -7.63
C SER A 81 7.82 0.77 -6.24
N VAL A 82 8.47 -0.02 -5.38
CA VAL A 82 8.15 -0.21 -3.96
C VAL A 82 9.46 -0.11 -3.18
N GLN A 83 9.43 0.60 -2.05
CA GLN A 83 10.54 0.69 -1.12
C GLN A 83 10.05 0.49 0.32
N PRO A 84 10.64 -0.43 1.10
CA PRO A 84 11.66 -1.41 0.72
C PRO A 84 11.22 -2.32 -0.43
N GLN A 85 12.17 -2.86 -1.20
CA GLN A 85 11.84 -3.80 -2.28
C GLN A 85 11.32 -5.11 -1.70
N CYS A 86 10.36 -5.76 -2.38
CA CYS A 86 9.86 -7.06 -1.94
C CYS A 86 10.91 -8.18 -2.16
N PRO A 87 10.98 -9.20 -1.28
CA PRO A 87 10.18 -9.35 -0.07
C PRO A 87 10.58 -8.35 1.04
N ILE A 88 9.59 -7.83 1.76
CA ILE A 88 9.79 -6.93 2.91
C ILE A 88 9.55 -7.74 4.18
N ASP A 89 10.60 -8.03 4.94
CA ASP A 89 10.51 -8.83 6.16
C ASP A 89 10.15 -7.98 7.37
N PHE A 90 9.28 -8.51 8.22
CA PHE A 90 8.84 -7.88 9.46
C PHE A 90 9.15 -8.78 10.64
N THR A 91 9.97 -8.27 11.56
CA THR A 91 10.10 -8.85 12.89
C THR A 91 8.99 -8.35 13.79
N THR A 92 8.63 -9.12 14.82
CA THR A 92 7.70 -8.68 15.87
C THR A 92 8.11 -7.30 16.41
N GLY A 93 7.13 -6.41 16.58
CA GLY A 93 7.32 -5.03 17.02
C GLY A 93 7.84 -4.05 15.96
N ALA A 94 8.14 -4.51 14.74
CA ALA A 94 8.55 -3.63 13.66
C ALA A 94 7.42 -2.72 13.20
N SER A 95 7.76 -1.46 12.91
CA SER A 95 6.90 -0.50 12.22
C SER A 95 7.65 -0.05 10.98
N THR A 96 7.14 -0.40 9.80
CA THR A 96 7.83 -0.17 8.52
C THR A 96 6.98 0.72 7.64
N GLN A 97 7.57 1.83 7.20
CA GLN A 97 6.99 2.66 6.15
C GLN A 97 7.29 2.03 4.79
N ILE A 98 6.23 1.78 4.03
CA ILE A 98 6.26 1.34 2.65
C ILE A 98 5.96 2.55 1.77
N THR A 99 6.85 2.82 0.84
CA THR A 99 6.73 3.87 -0.17
C THR A 99 6.50 3.23 -1.53
N VAL A 100 5.47 3.65 -2.24
CA VAL A 100 5.17 3.20 -3.60
C VAL A 100 5.20 4.37 -4.57
N THR A 101 5.84 4.16 -5.72
CA THR A 101 5.77 5.10 -6.84
C THR A 101 4.78 4.55 -7.85
N LEU A 102 3.80 5.37 -8.22
CA LEU A 102 2.73 5.01 -9.14
C LEU A 102 2.71 5.95 -10.34
N THR A 103 2.27 5.44 -11.49
CA THR A 103 1.86 6.26 -12.63
C THR A 103 0.34 6.36 -12.66
N ALA A 104 -0.19 7.57 -12.74
CA ALA A 104 -1.62 7.83 -12.82
C ALA A 104 -2.22 7.41 -14.18
N PRO A 105 -3.52 7.06 -14.24
CA PRO A 105 -4.18 6.71 -15.48
C PRO A 105 -4.23 7.87 -16.49
N GLN A 106 -4.53 7.55 -17.75
CA GLN A 106 -4.76 8.53 -18.81
C GLN A 106 -6.20 9.08 -18.82
N THR A 107 -7.03 8.66 -17.86
CA THR A 107 -8.42 9.07 -17.69
C THR A 107 -8.62 9.78 -16.35
N VAL A 108 -9.66 10.61 -16.25
CA VAL A 108 -10.04 11.23 -14.97
C VAL A 108 -10.38 10.16 -13.94
N TYR A 109 -9.97 10.41 -12.70
CA TYR A 109 -10.23 9.53 -11.57
C TYR A 109 -10.48 10.36 -10.31
N ASN A 110 -11.44 9.93 -9.49
CA ASN A 110 -11.75 10.51 -8.18
C ASN A 110 -12.06 9.38 -7.20
N GLY A 111 -11.15 9.15 -6.24
CA GLY A 111 -11.31 8.10 -5.23
C GLY A 111 -10.01 7.69 -4.55
N PRO A 112 -10.06 6.67 -3.67
CA PRO A 112 -8.88 6.11 -3.03
C PRO A 112 -8.18 5.09 -3.93
N VAL A 113 -6.85 5.11 -3.98
CA VAL A 113 -6.08 4.08 -4.68
C VAL A 113 -6.01 2.82 -3.83
N GLU A 114 -6.32 1.68 -4.42
CA GLU A 114 -6.20 0.37 -3.80
C GLU A 114 -4.81 -0.23 -4.07
N LEU A 115 -4.15 -0.66 -3.01
CA LEU A 115 -2.94 -1.47 -3.03
C LEU A 115 -3.28 -2.85 -2.47
N VAL A 116 -2.87 -3.89 -3.19
CA VAL A 116 -3.03 -5.28 -2.77
C VAL A 116 -1.66 -5.80 -2.35
N LEU A 117 -1.54 -6.22 -1.09
CA LEU A 117 -0.33 -6.77 -0.52
C LEU A 117 -0.51 -8.27 -0.32
N THR A 118 0.44 -9.07 -0.77
CA THR A 118 0.44 -10.51 -0.52
C THR A 118 1.46 -10.83 0.55
N THR A 119 1.04 -11.51 1.61
CA THR A 119 1.95 -11.99 2.64
C THR A 119 2.45 -13.39 2.32
N SER A 120 3.58 -13.78 2.90
CA SER A 120 3.93 -15.18 3.05
C SER A 120 4.34 -15.38 4.50
N GLY A 121 3.46 -15.97 5.30
CA GLY A 121 3.87 -16.43 6.63
C GLY A 121 4.98 -17.46 6.46
N TYR A 122 5.95 -17.47 7.38
CA TYR A 122 6.98 -18.51 7.41
C TYR A 122 6.96 -19.28 8.72
N THR A 123 7.26 -20.58 8.57
CA THR A 123 7.34 -21.63 9.57
C THR A 123 8.38 -21.34 10.64
N SER A 124 8.05 -21.72 11.87
CA SER A 124 9.00 -21.91 12.97
C SER A 124 10.06 -22.97 12.67
#